data_AF-A0A8B8R5M4-F1
#
_entry.id   AF-A0A8B8R5M4-F1
#
_cell.length_a   1.000
_cell.length_b   1.000
_cell.length_c   1.000
_cell.angle_alpha   90.00
_cell.angle_beta   90.00
_cell.angle_gamma   90.00
#
_symmetry.space_group_name_H-M   'P 1'
#
loop_
_entity.id
_entity.type
_entity.pdbx_description
1 polymer ?
#
loop_
_entity_poly.entity_id
_entity_poly.type
_entity_poly.pdbx_seq_one_letter_code
_entity_poly.pdbx_strand_id
1 'polypeptide(L)'
;MEMAQLKLAVLALCLFLPFNRATDVNYCDKKTEYAVKVSGVEISPSPVARGKPATFSIAATTGEAISGGKLAIDVSYFGFHIHSETHDLCEETSCPVTEGDFVVAHSQVLPGFTPPGSYSLTMKMYDENKQELTCIAFDFNIGFASSVVES
;
A
#
# COMPACT_ATOMS: atom_id res chain seq x y z
N MET A 1 -29.45 -39.79 -38.50
CA MET A 1 -28.34 -40.75 -38.40
C MET A 1 -27.07 -39.91 -38.40
N GLU A 2 -26.79 -39.28 -37.26
CA GLU A 2 -25.80 -39.75 -36.26
C GLU A 2 -24.37 -39.41 -36.73
N MET A 3 -23.53 -38.74 -35.96
CA MET A 3 -23.25 -39.02 -34.55
C MET A 3 -22.62 -37.79 -33.89
N ALA A 4 -23.13 -37.46 -32.72
CA ALA A 4 -22.54 -36.53 -31.77
C ALA A 4 -21.09 -36.91 -31.44
N GLN A 5 -20.20 -35.91 -31.40
CA GLN A 5 -18.98 -36.00 -30.61
C GLN A 5 -18.86 -34.74 -29.75
N LEU A 6 -19.42 -34.91 -28.56
CA LEU A 6 -19.15 -34.22 -27.32
C LEU A 6 -17.64 -33.99 -27.15
N LYS A 7 -17.17 -32.75 -27.25
CA LYS A 7 -15.95 -32.31 -26.57
C LYS A 7 -16.30 -31.20 -25.59
N LEU A 8 -16.41 -31.64 -24.35
CA LEU A 8 -16.57 -30.85 -23.14
C LEU A 8 -15.38 -29.89 -23.01
N ALA A 9 -15.47 -28.69 -23.58
CA ALA A 9 -14.53 -27.60 -23.32
C ALA A 9 -14.95 -26.88 -22.03
N VAL A 10 -14.91 -27.60 -20.91
CA VAL A 10 -15.04 -27.03 -19.57
C VAL A 10 -13.78 -27.41 -18.82
N LEU A 11 -12.79 -26.52 -18.77
CA LEU A 11 -12.03 -26.20 -17.57
C LEU A 11 -10.93 -25.16 -17.88
N ALA A 12 -10.75 -24.27 -16.92
CA ALA A 12 -9.59 -23.41 -16.73
C ALA A 12 -9.49 -22.16 -17.62
N LEU A 13 -10.52 -21.31 -17.59
CA LEU A 13 -10.21 -19.88 -17.38
C LEU A 13 -9.68 -19.78 -15.95
N CYS A 14 -8.41 -20.18 -15.75
CA CYS A 14 -7.65 -19.75 -14.60
C CYS A 14 -7.64 -18.23 -14.70
N LEU A 15 -8.56 -17.59 -13.98
CA LEU A 15 -8.30 -16.28 -13.42
C LEU A 15 -6.90 -16.41 -12.84
N PHE A 16 -5.90 -15.87 -13.53
CA PHE A 16 -4.67 -15.46 -12.88
C PHE A 16 -5.13 -14.39 -11.91
N LEU A 17 -5.74 -14.81 -10.79
CA LEU A 17 -5.89 -13.95 -9.65
C LEU A 17 -4.46 -13.54 -9.37
N PRO A 18 -4.09 -12.25 -9.54
CA PRO A 18 -2.81 -11.80 -9.04
C PRO A 18 -2.78 -12.31 -7.60
N PHE A 19 -1.71 -13.05 -7.29
CA PHE A 19 -1.49 -13.51 -5.94
C PHE A 19 -1.27 -12.23 -5.15
N ASN A 20 -2.35 -11.63 -4.62
CA ASN A 20 -2.33 -10.42 -3.84
C ASN A 20 -1.52 -10.79 -2.60
N ARG A 21 -0.21 -10.55 -2.66
CA ARG A 21 0.66 -10.66 -1.52
C ARG A 21 0.32 -9.47 -0.65
N ALA A 22 -0.68 -9.67 0.20
CA ALA A 22 -1.00 -8.75 1.27
C ALA A 22 0.27 -8.56 2.09
N THR A 23 0.70 -7.31 2.23
CA THR A 23 1.83 -6.96 3.08
C THR A 23 1.37 -7.01 4.54
N ASP A 24 2.14 -7.69 5.40
CA ASP A 24 1.88 -7.72 6.84
C ASP A 24 2.02 -6.32 7.45
N VAL A 25 1.01 -5.91 8.22
CA VAL A 25 0.95 -4.60 8.87
C VAL A 25 1.09 -4.77 10.37
N ASN A 26 2.01 -4.00 10.97
CA ASN A 26 2.21 -3.96 12.42
C ASN A 26 1.83 -2.59 12.96
N TYR A 27 0.97 -2.54 13.98
CA TYR A 27 0.75 -1.28 14.71
C TYR A 27 1.97 -0.89 15.53
N CYS A 28 2.29 0.40 15.55
CA CYS A 28 3.43 0.96 16.27
C CYS A 28 3.35 0.68 17.78
N ASP A 29 2.16 0.88 18.37
CA ASP A 29 1.84 0.45 19.72
C ASP A 29 0.64 -0.49 19.72
N LYS A 30 0.89 -1.76 20.04
CA LYS A 30 -0.14 -2.81 20.09
C LYS A 30 -1.13 -2.65 21.25
N LYS A 31 -0.84 -1.78 22.23
CA LYS A 31 -1.71 -1.51 23.38
C LYS A 31 -2.66 -0.33 23.14
N THR A 32 -2.35 0.49 22.14
CA THR A 32 -3.17 1.66 21.79
C THR A 32 -4.34 1.24 20.91
N GLU A 33 -5.54 1.71 21.27
CA GLU A 33 -6.73 1.52 20.46
C GLU A 33 -6.88 2.68 19.46
N TYR A 34 -6.35 2.49 18.26
CA TYR A 34 -6.41 3.48 17.19
C TYR A 34 -7.84 3.68 16.64
N ALA A 35 -8.22 4.92 16.35
CA ALA A 35 -9.54 5.25 15.79
C ALA A 35 -9.72 4.74 14.36
N VAL A 36 -8.63 4.73 13.58
CA VAL A 36 -8.57 4.16 12.23
C VAL A 36 -7.91 2.79 12.27
N LYS A 37 -8.63 1.77 11.79
CA LYS A 37 -8.14 0.38 11.70
C LYS A 37 -7.69 0.08 10.28
N VAL A 38 -6.44 -0.33 10.11
CA VAL A 38 -5.88 -0.78 8.83
C VAL A 38 -6.10 -2.28 8.67
N SER A 39 -6.68 -2.68 7.54
CA SER A 39 -6.97 -4.07 7.19
C SER A 39 -5.92 -4.68 6.27
N GLY A 40 -5.17 -3.87 5.52
CA GLY A 40 -4.08 -4.34 4.70
C GLY A 40 -3.37 -3.24 3.91
N VAL A 41 -2.19 -3.60 3.39
CA VAL A 41 -1.43 -2.77 2.46
C VAL A 41 -1.16 -3.57 1.18
N GLU A 42 -1.48 -2.96 0.04
CA GLU A 42 -1.17 -3.46 -1.29
C GLU A 42 -0.11 -2.56 -1.93
N ILE A 43 0.89 -3.19 -2.55
CA ILE A 43 2.01 -2.50 -3.19
C ILE A 43 2.11 -3.01 -4.61
N SER A 44 2.07 -2.09 -5.58
CA SER A 44 2.10 -2.43 -7.01
C SER A 44 3.09 -1.57 -7.79
N PRO A 45 4.08 -2.16 -8.49
CA PRO A 45 4.42 -3.59 -8.47
C PRO A 45 5.08 -4.00 -7.13
N SER A 46 4.97 -5.28 -6.77
CA SER A 46 5.70 -5.89 -5.65
C SER A 46 6.52 -7.09 -6.15
N PRO A 47 7.86 -7.09 -6.06
CA PRO A 47 8.72 -6.02 -5.53
C PRO A 47 8.65 -4.73 -6.34
N VAL A 48 8.88 -3.59 -5.68
CA VAL A 48 8.88 -2.27 -6.31
C VAL A 48 9.95 -2.18 -7.39
N ALA A 49 9.55 -1.70 -8.57
CA ALA A 49 10.43 -1.55 -9.72
C ALA A 49 11.10 -0.18 -9.72
N ARG A 50 12.44 -0.15 -9.80
CA ARG A 50 13.23 1.08 -9.76
C ARG A 50 13.06 1.91 -11.04
N GLY A 51 12.94 3.23 -10.89
CA GLY A 51 12.73 4.17 -11.99
C GLY A 51 11.35 4.06 -12.66
N LYS A 52 10.41 3.31 -12.07
CA LYS A 52 9.02 3.19 -12.53
C LYS A 52 8.08 3.64 -11.41
N PRO A 53 6.84 4.05 -11.73
CA PRO A 53 5.83 4.34 -10.72
C PRO A 53 5.56 3.09 -9.86
N ALA A 54 5.44 3.33 -8.56
CA ALA A 54 4.98 2.34 -7.59
C ALA A 54 3.86 2.97 -6.77
N THR A 55 2.79 2.21 -6.59
CA THR A 55 1.59 2.61 -5.85
C THR A 55 1.50 1.81 -4.56
N PHE A 56 1.29 2.52 -3.45
CA PHE A 56 1.03 1.97 -2.13
C PHE A 56 -0.42 2.27 -1.78
N SER A 57 -1.25 1.24 -1.62
CA SER A 57 -2.67 1.37 -1.28
C SER A 57 -2.92 0.78 0.10
N ILE A 58 -3.51 1.55 0.99
CA ILE A 58 -3.77 1.20 2.38
C ILE A 58 -5.28 1.13 2.55
N ALA A 59 -5.79 -0.07 2.81
CA ALA A 59 -7.19 -0.28 3.12
C ALA A 59 -7.41 -0.08 4.62
N ALA A 60 -8.36 0.78 4.98
CA ALA A 60 -8.63 1.15 6.35
C ALA A 60 -10.13 1.37 6.61
N THR A 61 -10.51 1.39 7.88
CA THR A 61 -11.87 1.58 8.36
C THR A 61 -11.86 2.59 9.51
N THR A 62 -12.85 3.50 9.52
CA THR A 62 -13.06 4.47 10.62
C THR A 62 -14.48 4.39 11.14
N GLY A 63 -14.66 4.61 12.45
CA GLY A 63 -15.97 4.73 13.09
C GLY A 63 -16.52 6.16 13.10
N GLU A 64 -15.69 7.15 12.74
CA GLU A 64 -16.04 8.57 12.76
C GLU A 64 -15.59 9.25 11.46
N ALA A 65 -16.29 10.31 11.08
CA ALA A 65 -15.94 11.08 9.89
C ALA A 65 -14.63 11.86 10.10
N ILE A 66 -13.74 11.83 9.10
CA ILE A 66 -12.45 12.54 9.12
C ILE A 66 -12.55 13.67 8.09
N SER A 67 -12.58 14.92 8.56
CA SER A 67 -12.68 16.11 7.70
C SER A 67 -11.44 16.34 6.84
N GLY A 68 -10.28 16.06 7.43
CA GLY A 68 -8.98 16.22 6.82
C GLY A 68 -7.87 15.81 7.79
N GLY A 69 -6.63 15.99 7.36
CA GLY A 69 -5.50 15.50 8.14
C GLY A 69 -4.18 15.45 7.40
N LYS A 70 -3.19 14.84 8.04
CA LYS A 70 -1.86 14.63 7.49
C LYS A 70 -1.44 13.16 7.60
N LEU A 71 -0.69 12.71 6.60
CA LEU A 71 -0.02 11.40 6.56
C LEU A 71 1.47 11.64 6.69
N ALA A 72 2.06 11.25 7.83
CA ALA A 72 3.50 11.31 8.04
C ALA A 72 4.12 9.95 7.75
N ILE A 73 5.09 9.90 6.84
CA ILE A 73 5.75 8.70 6.36
C ILE A 73 7.23 8.77 6.76
N ASP A 74 7.72 7.70 7.37
CA ASP A 74 9.12 7.49 7.72
C ASP A 74 9.60 6.19 7.07
N VAL A 75 10.71 6.26 6.32
CA VAL A 75 11.28 5.09 5.64
C VAL A 75 12.65 4.80 6.24
N SER A 76 12.85 3.53 6.57
CA SER A 76 14.09 2.98 7.10
C SER A 76 14.66 1.90 6.18
N TYR A 77 15.99 1.87 6.08
CA TYR A 77 16.74 0.85 5.36
C TYR A 77 17.88 0.35 6.25
N PHE A 78 17.95 -0.97 6.45
CA PHE A 78 18.86 -1.58 7.44
C PHE A 78 18.77 -0.96 8.85
N GLY A 79 17.56 -0.56 9.26
CA GLY A 79 17.31 0.05 10.58
C GLY A 79 17.75 1.50 10.73
N PHE A 80 18.32 2.12 9.68
CA PHE A 80 18.61 3.55 9.65
C PHE A 80 17.47 4.29 8.95
N HIS A 81 17.04 5.40 9.55
CA HIS A 81 16.16 6.34 8.89
C HIS A 81 16.85 6.91 7.65
N ILE A 82 16.20 6.81 6.49
CA ILE A 82 16.73 7.33 5.23
C ILE A 82 15.89 8.44 4.63
N HIS A 83 14.61 8.53 4.99
CA HIS A 83 13.68 9.43 4.31
C HIS A 83 12.42 9.68 5.13
N SER A 84 11.94 10.93 5.12
CA SER A 84 10.69 11.37 5.74
C SER A 84 9.87 12.17 4.75
N GLU A 85 8.56 11.97 4.74
CA GLU A 85 7.62 12.79 3.98
C GLU A 85 6.36 13.08 4.79
N THR A 86 5.64 14.13 4.42
CA THR A 86 4.31 14.40 4.96
C THR A 86 3.40 14.87 3.84
N HIS A 87 2.27 14.20 3.71
CA HIS A 87 1.26 14.47 2.69
C HIS A 87 -0.07 14.86 3.33
N ASP A 88 -0.90 15.54 2.57
CA ASP A 88 -2.25 15.87 2.99
C ASP A 88 -3.14 14.64 2.81
N LEU A 89 -3.89 14.26 3.83
CA LEU A 89 -4.74 13.06 3.77
C LEU A 89 -5.69 13.13 2.56
N CYS A 90 -6.25 14.31 2.30
CA CYS A 90 -7.24 14.54 1.25
C CYS A 90 -6.64 14.63 -0.16
N GLU A 91 -5.31 14.61 -0.30
CA GLU A 91 -4.65 14.43 -1.60
C GLU A 91 -4.55 12.95 -1.96
N GLU A 92 -4.50 12.08 -0.95
CA GLU A 92 -4.32 10.63 -1.09
C GLU A 92 -5.64 9.84 -0.96
N THR A 93 -6.72 10.49 -0.52
CA THR A 93 -8.07 9.92 -0.44
C THR A 93 -9.16 10.99 -0.57
N SER A 94 -10.42 10.58 -0.72
CA SER A 94 -11.56 11.51 -0.83
C SER A 94 -12.01 12.00 0.55
N CYS A 95 -12.06 13.32 0.72
CA CYS A 95 -12.53 13.96 1.94
C CYS A 95 -13.90 14.66 1.78
N PRO A 96 -14.73 14.72 2.85
CA PRO A 96 -14.50 14.08 4.14
C PRO A 96 -14.60 12.56 4.03
N VAL A 97 -13.72 11.84 4.72
CA VAL A 97 -13.82 10.38 4.83
C VAL A 97 -15.04 10.10 5.70
N THR A 98 -16.02 9.40 5.15
CA THR A 98 -17.21 8.99 5.90
C THR A 98 -16.90 7.78 6.77
N GLU A 99 -17.75 7.53 7.79
CA GLU A 99 -17.72 6.28 8.54
C GLU A 99 -17.74 5.07 7.59
N GLY A 100 -16.93 4.06 7.91
CA GLY A 100 -16.78 2.84 7.11
C GLY A 100 -15.40 2.68 6.47
N ASP A 101 -15.37 1.87 5.41
CA ASP A 101 -14.14 1.49 4.72
C ASP A 101 -13.69 2.56 3.71
N PHE A 102 -12.39 2.81 3.66
CA PHE A 102 -11.77 3.73 2.72
C PHE A 102 -10.36 3.26 2.33
N VAL A 103 -9.82 3.86 1.27
CA VAL A 103 -8.48 3.57 0.77
C VAL A 103 -7.69 4.86 0.68
N VAL A 104 -6.45 4.82 1.16
CA VAL A 104 -5.43 5.84 0.95
C VAL A 104 -4.43 5.30 -0.07
N ALA A 105 -4.21 5.99 -1.18
CA ALA A 105 -3.36 5.48 -2.25
C ALA A 105 -2.36 6.53 -2.74
N HIS A 106 -1.07 6.24 -2.55
CA HIS A 106 0.02 7.12 -2.96
C HIS A 106 0.87 6.48 -4.05
N SER A 107 1.17 7.23 -5.11
CA SER A 107 2.00 6.78 -6.22
C SER A 107 3.24 7.63 -6.40
N GLN A 108 4.41 7.00 -6.45
CA GLN A 108 5.69 7.69 -6.63
C GLN A 108 6.66 6.91 -7.50
N VAL A 109 7.55 7.63 -8.18
CA VAL A 109 8.66 7.03 -8.93
C VAL A 109 9.90 7.01 -8.04
N LEU A 110 10.27 5.82 -7.56
CA LEU A 110 11.53 5.67 -6.83
C LEU A 110 12.72 5.75 -7.81
N PRO A 111 13.80 6.47 -7.49
CA PRO A 111 14.93 6.61 -8.40
C PRO A 111 15.53 5.26 -8.87
N GLY A 112 16.06 5.22 -10.09
CA GLY A 112 16.70 4.04 -10.65
C GLY A 112 17.91 3.53 -9.83
N PHE A 113 18.56 4.44 -9.11
CA PHE A 113 19.73 4.17 -8.26
C PHE A 113 19.36 3.74 -6.83
N THR A 114 18.07 3.66 -6.48
CA THR A 114 17.66 3.18 -5.15
C THR A 114 18.19 1.76 -4.92
N PRO A 115 18.84 1.47 -3.78
CA PRO A 115 19.37 0.13 -3.50
C PRO A 115 18.25 -0.93 -3.47
N PRO A 116 18.47 -2.12 -4.05
CA PRO A 116 17.53 -3.22 -3.89
C PRO A 116 17.60 -3.78 -2.46
N GLY A 117 16.49 -4.32 -1.95
CA GLY A 117 16.43 -4.89 -0.62
C GLY A 117 15.11 -4.63 0.09
N SER A 118 15.06 -5.00 1.37
CA SER A 118 13.91 -4.77 2.25
C SER A 118 14.01 -3.40 2.90
N TYR A 119 12.91 -2.65 2.82
CA TYR A 119 12.72 -1.35 3.44
C TYR A 119 11.56 -1.46 4.40
N SER A 120 11.61 -0.68 5.48
CA SER A 120 10.51 -0.57 6.44
C SER A 120 9.90 0.82 6.31
N LEU A 121 8.58 0.89 6.18
CA LEU A 121 7.82 2.13 6.17
C LEU A 121 7.00 2.20 7.45
N THR A 122 7.12 3.31 8.19
CA THR A 122 6.21 3.67 9.28
C THR A 122 5.33 4.82 8.81
N MET A 123 4.01 4.64 8.89
CA MET A 123 3.03 5.66 8.55
C MET A 123 2.23 6.04 9.79
N LYS A 124 2.05 7.35 9.98
CA LYS A 124 1.14 7.91 10.96
C LYS A 124 0.09 8.77 10.27
N MET A 125 -1.16 8.61 10.69
CA MET A 125 -2.26 9.44 10.23
C MET A 125 -2.71 10.35 11.37
N TYR A 126 -2.84 11.64 11.08
CA TYR A 126 -3.32 12.65 12.01
C TYR A 126 -4.56 13.33 11.45
N ASP A 127 -5.49 13.71 12.32
CA ASP A 127 -6.60 14.60 11.96
C ASP A 127 -6.16 16.08 11.92
N GLU A 128 -7.08 16.99 11.63
CA GLU A 128 -6.83 18.44 11.63
C GLU A 128 -6.45 18.99 13.02
N ASN A 129 -6.84 18.30 14.09
CA ASN A 129 -6.49 18.64 15.48
C ASN A 129 -5.14 18.07 15.91
N LYS A 130 -4.40 17.39 15.01
CA LYS A 130 -3.13 16.69 15.27
C LYS A 130 -3.28 15.50 16.21
N GLN A 131 -4.48 14.95 16.35
CA GLN A 131 -4.72 13.69 17.04
C GLN A 131 -4.27 12.54 16.14
N GLU A 132 -3.46 11.62 16.69
CA GLU A 132 -3.03 10.41 15.98
C GLU A 132 -4.22 9.45 15.83
N LEU A 133 -4.66 9.26 14.59
CA LEU A 133 -5.78 8.38 14.25
C LEU A 133 -5.33 6.93 14.06
N THR A 134 -4.14 6.74 13.48
CA THR A 134 -3.50 5.42 13.34
C THR A 134 -1.98 5.55 13.20
N CYS A 135 -1.27 4.48 13.60
CA CYS A 135 0.17 4.33 13.39
C CYS A 135 0.47 2.88 13.02
N ILE A 136 0.99 2.68 11.82
CA ILE A 136 1.36 1.37 11.29
C ILE A 136 2.79 1.35 10.77
N ALA A 137 3.38 0.18 10.74
CA ALA A 137 4.66 -0.11 10.12
C ALA A 137 4.55 -1.39 9.30
N PHE A 138 5.17 -1.40 8.12
CA PHE A 138 5.20 -2.57 7.25
C PHE A 138 6.49 -2.58 6.41
N ASP A 139 6.88 -3.79 5.99
CA ASP A 139 8.05 -3.97 5.15
C ASP A 139 7.66 -4.09 3.67
N PHE A 140 8.49 -3.54 2.79
CA PHE A 140 8.35 -3.70 1.36
C PHE A 140 9.70 -3.94 0.70
N ASN A 141 9.70 -4.62 -0.44
CA ASN A 141 10.92 -4.97 -1.15
C ASN A 141 11.07 -4.13 -2.42
N ILE A 142 12.28 -3.62 -2.64
CA ILE A 142 12.68 -3.00 -3.90
C ILE A 142 13.46 -4.03 -4.72
N GLY A 143 13.01 -4.26 -5.96
CA GLY A 143 13.55 -5.29 -6.84
C GLY A 143 14.93 -4.96 -7.42
N PHE A 144 15.68 -6.02 -7.74
CA PHE A 144 17.00 -5.94 -8.38
C PHE A 144 16.95 -5.52 -9.86
N ALA A 145 15.79 -5.56 -10.51
CA ALA A 145 15.67 -5.09 -11.89
C ALA A 145 15.83 -3.55 -11.91
N SER A 146 17.01 -3.08 -12.32
CA SER A 146 17.20 -1.69 -12.73
C SER A 146 16.42 -1.45 -14.01
N SER A 147 15.78 -0.29 -14.13
CA SER A 147 15.45 0.30 -15.42
C SER A 147 16.76 0.61 -16.14
N VAL A 148 17.32 -0.40 -16.82
CA VAL A 148 18.20 -0.14 -17.94
C VAL A 148 17.29 0.48 -19.00
N VAL A 149 17.35 1.81 -19.10
CA VAL A 149 16.95 2.64 -20.24
C VAL A 149 16.21 1.87 -21.35
N GLU A 150 14.89 2.00 -21.38
CA GLU A 150 14.16 1.83 -22.64
C GLU A 150 14.38 3.14 -23.42
N SER A 151 15.50 3.20 -24.13
CA SER A 151 15.86 4.28 -25.07
C SER A 151 15.41 3.92 -26.48
#